data_AF-A0A0D1YVB2-F1
#
_entry.id   AF-A0A0D1YVB2-F1
#
_cell.length_a   1.000
_cell.length_b   1.000
_cell.length_c   1.000
_cell.angle_alpha   90.00
_cell.angle_beta   90.00
_cell.angle_gamma   90.00
#
_symmetry.space_group_name_H-M   'P 1'
#
loop_
_entity.id
_entity.type
_entity.pdbx_description
1 polymer ?
#
loop_
_entity_poly.entity_id
_entity_poly.type
_entity_poly.pdbx_seq_one_letter_code
_entity_poly.pdbx_strand_id
1 'polypeptide(L)'
;MTLMYLTHLAAYSVTPAEGEVFKKFNPELQARNLALKDERMKNYEAFLQELKELSKSDKNMWVAQAEKQKKMKEQLLENEAQEKALQLKMREEMKAEARGMRDQIRAEARGA
;
A
#
# COMPACT_ATOMS: atom_id res chain seq x y z
N MET A 1 -45.75 29.16 43.12
CA MET A 1 -45.05 29.82 41.99
C MET A 1 -44.11 28.79 41.39
N THR A 2 -44.47 28.30 40.21
CA THR A 2 -44.02 27.03 39.62
C THR A 2 -42.67 27.20 38.94
N LEU A 3 -41.60 26.66 39.52
CA LEU A 3 -40.31 26.50 38.86
C LEU A 3 -39.96 25.01 38.84
N MET A 4 -40.64 24.27 37.97
CA MET A 4 -40.17 23.01 37.40
C MET A 4 -40.30 23.16 35.89
N TYR A 5 -39.49 22.43 35.13
CA TYR A 5 -39.45 22.39 33.66
C TYR A 5 -38.46 23.34 32.98
N LEU A 6 -37.17 23.18 33.25
CA LEU A 6 -36.16 23.57 32.26
C LEU A 6 -34.88 22.72 32.33
N THR A 7 -34.94 21.41 32.07
CA THR A 7 -33.73 20.57 31.92
C THR A 7 -33.87 19.36 31.00
N HIS A 8 -34.56 19.42 29.86
CA HIS A 8 -34.56 18.28 28.91
C HIS A 8 -34.54 18.69 27.44
N LEU A 9 -33.71 19.68 27.06
CA LEU A 9 -33.21 19.74 25.69
C LEU A 9 -31.98 18.82 25.59
N ALA A 10 -32.24 17.52 25.67
CA ALA A 10 -31.26 16.53 25.24
C ALA A 10 -31.13 16.70 23.72
N ALA A 11 -30.02 17.27 23.26
CA ALA A 11 -29.64 17.22 21.87
C ALA A 11 -29.63 15.73 21.47
N TYR A 12 -30.59 15.32 20.63
CA TYR A 12 -30.65 13.98 20.08
C TYR A 12 -29.37 13.76 19.26
N SER A 13 -28.38 13.09 19.84
CA SER A 13 -27.09 12.87 19.21
C SER A 13 -27.30 11.99 17.98
N VAL A 14 -27.13 12.57 16.79
CA VAL A 14 -27.20 11.86 15.50
C VAL A 14 -26.05 10.84 15.36
N THR A 15 -25.05 10.93 16.24
CA THR A 15 -23.95 9.98 16.31
C THR A 15 -24.39 8.70 17.02
N PRO A 16 -24.35 7.55 16.34
CA PRO A 16 -24.68 6.26 16.96
C PRO A 16 -23.70 5.92 18.09
N ALA A 17 -24.15 5.12 19.05
CA ALA A 17 -23.30 4.66 20.15
C ALA A 17 -22.16 3.75 19.64
N GLU A 18 -21.08 3.63 20.42
CA GLU A 18 -19.93 2.78 20.05
C GLU A 18 -20.38 1.36 19.72
N GLY A 19 -19.99 0.88 18.53
CA GLY A 19 -20.33 -0.46 18.04
C GLY A 19 -21.78 -0.65 17.56
N GLU A 20 -22.67 0.35 17.68
CA GLU A 20 -24.07 0.22 17.21
C GLU A 20 -24.15 0.03 15.70
N VAL A 21 -23.30 0.73 14.93
CA VAL A 21 -23.21 0.58 13.47
C VAL A 21 -22.71 -0.82 13.09
N PHE A 22 -21.74 -1.35 13.83
CA PHE A 22 -21.17 -2.68 13.56
C PHE A 22 -22.21 -3.79 13.74
N LYS A 23 -23.09 -3.68 14.74
CA LYS A 23 -24.19 -4.62 14.99
C LYS A 23 -25.21 -4.67 13.84
N LYS A 24 -25.32 -3.59 13.05
CA LYS A 24 -26.24 -3.51 11.90
C LYS A 24 -25.67 -4.14 10.63
N PHE A 25 -24.38 -4.49 10.60
CA PHE A 25 -23.76 -5.15 9.44
C PHE A 25 -24.18 -6.62 9.34
N ASN A 26 -24.20 -7.16 8.12
CA ASN A 26 -24.41 -8.59 7.91
C ASN A 26 -23.19 -9.40 8.43
N PRO A 27 -23.33 -10.72 8.68
CA PRO A 27 -22.26 -11.52 9.28
C PRO A 27 -20.94 -11.52 8.48
N GLU A 28 -21.03 -11.52 7.15
CA GLU A 28 -19.85 -11.47 6.28
C GLU A 28 -19.06 -10.17 6.46
N LEU A 29 -19.74 -9.01 6.44
CA LEU A 29 -19.11 -7.72 6.66
C LEU A 29 -18.56 -7.60 8.08
N GLN A 30 -19.23 -8.17 9.09
CA GLN A 30 -18.70 -8.20 10.44
C GLN A 30 -17.36 -8.96 10.49
N ALA A 31 -17.31 -10.17 9.92
CA ALA A 31 -16.10 -10.99 9.86
C ALA A 31 -14.96 -10.27 9.11
N ARG A 32 -15.26 -9.69 7.94
CA ARG A 32 -14.29 -8.92 7.15
C ARG A 32 -13.79 -7.68 7.88
N ASN A 33 -14.67 -6.95 8.57
CA ASN A 33 -14.28 -5.78 9.36
C ASN A 33 -13.33 -6.15 10.50
N LEU A 34 -13.56 -7.28 11.16
CA LEU A 34 -12.68 -7.78 12.22
C LEU A 34 -11.33 -8.22 11.64
N ALA A 35 -11.32 -8.98 10.55
CA ALA A 35 -10.09 -9.43 9.89
C ALA A 35 -9.21 -8.25 9.42
N LEU A 36 -9.82 -7.21 8.87
CA LEU A 36 -9.10 -6.03 8.36
C LEU A 36 -8.88 -4.94 9.42
N LYS A 37 -9.23 -5.18 10.69
CA LYS A 37 -9.13 -4.15 11.74
C LYS A 37 -7.70 -3.65 11.90
N ASP A 38 -6.76 -4.58 12.09
CA ASP A 38 -5.36 -4.24 12.35
C ASP A 38 -4.70 -3.58 11.14
N GLU A 39 -5.01 -4.08 9.94
CA GLU A 39 -4.54 -3.46 8.69
C GLU A 39 -5.08 -2.04 8.54
N ARG A 40 -6.37 -1.80 8.81
CA ARG A 40 -6.95 -0.46 8.76
C ARG A 40 -6.31 0.49 9.77
N MET A 41 -6.01 0.02 10.98
CA MET A 41 -5.32 0.83 11.98
C MET A 41 -3.91 1.23 11.50
N LYS A 42 -3.15 0.27 10.98
CA LYS A 42 -1.81 0.55 10.41
C LYS A 42 -1.87 1.51 9.23
N ASN A 43 -2.80 1.30 8.30
CA ASN A 43 -2.99 2.17 7.14
C ASN A 43 -3.40 3.58 7.56
N TYR A 44 -4.23 3.70 8.61
CA TYR A 44 -4.64 4.99 9.16
C TYR A 44 -3.46 5.73 9.81
N GLU A 45 -2.63 5.04 10.59
CA GLU A 45 -1.42 5.62 11.19
C GLU A 45 -0.43 6.09 10.12
N ALA A 46 -0.18 5.25 9.09
CA ALA A 46 0.68 5.60 7.97
C ALA A 46 0.15 6.83 7.21
N PHE A 47 -1.16 6.89 6.99
CA PHE A 47 -1.82 8.03 6.36
C PHE A 47 -1.64 9.32 7.20
N LEU A 48 -1.82 9.26 8.52
CA LEU A 48 -1.59 10.41 9.39
C LEU A 48 -0.14 10.87 9.36
N GLN A 49 0.83 9.94 9.31
CA GLN A 49 2.24 10.28 9.16
C GLN A 49 2.51 10.99 7.84
N GLU A 50 1.96 10.49 6.73
CA GLU A 50 2.07 11.11 5.41
C GLU A 50 1.43 12.51 5.39
N LEU A 51 0.24 12.67 5.95
CA LEU A 51 -0.42 13.98 6.04
C LEU A 51 0.42 14.98 6.83
N LYS A 52 0.99 14.56 7.97
CA LYS A 52 1.88 15.40 8.78
C LYS A 52 3.13 15.83 8.03
N GLU A 53 3.66 14.96 7.17
CA GLU A 53 4.82 15.28 6.34
C GLU A 53 4.46 16.28 5.25
N LEU A 54 3.34 16.05 4.55
CA LEU A 54 2.87 16.94 3.48
C LEU A 54 2.45 18.31 4.02
N SER A 55 1.91 18.39 5.23
CA SER A 55 1.52 19.65 5.86
C SER A 55 2.68 20.56 6.22
N LYS A 56 3.94 20.05 6.21
CA LYS A 56 5.13 20.89 6.41
C LYS A 56 5.49 21.70 5.16
N SER A 57 4.90 21.36 4.02
CA SER A 57 5.12 22.08 2.77
C SER A 57 4.24 23.33 2.72
N ASP A 58 4.81 24.44 2.25
CA ASP A 58 4.05 25.66 1.95
C ASP A 58 3.13 25.48 0.72
N LYS A 59 3.24 24.36 0.01
CA LYS A 59 2.35 24.02 -1.10
C LYS A 59 1.01 23.55 -0.58
N ASN A 60 -0.03 23.75 -1.40
CA ASN A 60 -1.32 23.16 -1.10
C ASN A 60 -1.20 21.61 -1.05
N MET A 61 -1.99 20.98 -0.17
CA MET A 61 -1.95 19.54 0.09
C MET A 61 -2.15 18.71 -1.17
N TRP A 62 -3.03 19.15 -2.08
CA TRP A 62 -3.35 18.43 -3.32
C TRP A 62 -2.17 18.38 -4.29
N VAL A 63 -1.44 19.48 -4.44
CA VAL A 63 -0.24 19.58 -5.28
C VAL A 63 0.89 18.76 -4.65
N ALA A 64 1.10 18.88 -3.34
CA ALA A 64 2.13 18.11 -2.65
C ALA A 64 1.88 16.59 -2.78
N GLN A 65 0.63 16.15 -2.67
CA GLN A 65 0.26 14.75 -2.87
C GLN A 65 0.44 14.30 -4.32
N ALA A 66 0.01 15.11 -5.29
CA ALA A 66 0.17 14.80 -6.71
C ALA A 66 1.66 14.66 -7.12
N GLU A 67 2.52 15.56 -6.62
CA GLU A 67 3.96 15.47 -6.83
C GLU A 67 4.57 14.21 -6.22
N LYS A 68 4.16 13.84 -5.00
CA LYS A 68 4.62 12.62 -4.34
C LYS A 68 4.20 11.38 -5.12
N GLN A 69 2.94 11.31 -5.57
CA GLN A 69 2.43 10.20 -6.40
C GLN A 69 3.18 10.10 -7.73
N LYS A 70 3.49 11.24 -8.35
CA LYS A 70 4.29 11.29 -9.58
C LYS A 70 5.69 10.69 -9.35
N LYS A 71 6.39 11.11 -8.29
CA LYS A 71 7.71 10.56 -7.93
C LYS A 71 7.67 9.05 -7.66
N MET A 72 6.67 8.58 -6.92
CA MET A 72 6.49 7.14 -6.65
C MET A 72 6.31 6.35 -7.95
N LYS A 73 5.53 6.87 -8.90
CA LYS A 73 5.34 6.24 -10.20
C LYS A 73 6.62 6.22 -11.03
N GLU A 74 7.36 7.31 -11.05
CA GLU A 74 8.65 7.40 -11.75
C GLU A 74 9.67 6.40 -11.19
N GLN A 75 9.78 6.30 -9.86
CA GLN A 75 10.64 5.33 -9.18
C GLN A 75 10.22 3.88 -9.49
N LEU A 76 8.92 3.59 -9.53
CA LEU A 76 8.45 2.25 -9.87
C LEU A 76 8.87 1.87 -11.30
N LEU A 77 8.68 2.77 -12.27
CA LEU A 77 9.09 2.56 -13.66
C LEU A 77 10.60 2.39 -13.79
N GLU A 78 11.38 3.17 -13.06
CA GLU A 78 12.83 3.06 -13.04
C GLU A 78 13.28 1.72 -12.47
N ASN A 79 12.70 1.30 -11.34
CA ASN A 79 13.00 0.00 -10.72
C ASN A 79 12.63 -1.15 -11.65
N GLU A 80 11.47 -1.11 -12.31
CA GLU A 80 11.08 -2.13 -13.30
C GLU A 80 12.04 -2.17 -14.49
N ALA A 81 12.52 -1.02 -14.96
CA ALA A 81 13.49 -0.96 -16.06
C ALA A 81 14.85 -1.55 -15.65
N GLN A 82 15.31 -1.23 -14.45
CA GLN A 82 16.54 -1.79 -13.87
C GLN A 82 16.44 -3.30 -13.70
N GLU A 83 15.32 -3.79 -13.17
CA GLU A 83 15.07 -5.22 -12.99
C GLU A 83 15.07 -5.96 -14.33
N LYS A 84 14.39 -5.43 -15.34
CA LYS A 84 14.40 -6.00 -16.71
C LYS A 84 15.81 -6.01 -17.30
N ALA A 85 16.57 -4.93 -17.14
CA ALA A 85 17.95 -4.87 -17.62
C ALA A 85 18.84 -5.93 -16.95
N LEU A 86 18.67 -6.13 -15.63
CA LEU A 86 19.39 -7.15 -14.86
C LEU A 86 19.01 -8.57 -15.30
N GLN A 87 17.71 -8.84 -15.49
CA GLN A 87 17.22 -10.13 -15.99
C GLN A 87 17.75 -10.44 -17.40
N LEU A 88 17.85 -9.43 -18.28
CA LEU A 88 18.42 -9.61 -19.62
C LEU A 88 19.91 -9.97 -19.56
N LYS A 89 20.70 -9.24 -18.76
CA LYS A 89 22.12 -9.55 -18.56
C LYS A 89 22.33 -10.97 -18.03
N MET A 90 21.61 -11.34 -16.97
CA MET A 90 21.67 -12.68 -16.40
C MET A 90 21.31 -13.77 -17.43
N ARG A 91 20.33 -13.50 -18.29
CA ARG A 91 19.94 -14.43 -19.38
C ARG A 91 21.01 -14.55 -20.46
N GLU A 92 21.72 -13.47 -20.78
CA GLU A 92 22.83 -13.49 -21.74
C GLU A 92 24.04 -14.24 -21.21
N GLU A 93 24.39 -14.03 -19.94
CA GLU A 93 25.45 -14.75 -19.23
C GLU A 93 25.17 -16.26 -19.21
N MET A 94 23.98 -16.68 -18.78
CA MET A 94 23.57 -18.09 -18.80
C MET A 94 23.65 -18.72 -20.21
N LYS A 95 23.28 -17.96 -21.26
CA LYS A 95 23.41 -18.43 -22.65
C LYS A 95 24.87 -18.55 -23.09
N ALA A 96 25.74 -17.64 -22.66
CA ALA A 96 27.17 -17.68 -22.96
C ALA A 96 27.82 -18.90 -22.28
N GLU A 97 27.55 -19.12 -21.00
CA GLU A 97 28.01 -20.28 -20.23
C GLU A 97 27.52 -21.60 -20.84
N ALA A 98 26.23 -21.69 -21.18
CA ALA A 98 25.68 -22.89 -21.82
C ALA A 98 26.32 -23.20 -23.18
N ARG A 99 26.71 -22.17 -23.96
CA ARG A 99 27.45 -22.37 -25.21
C ARG A 99 28.87 -22.87 -24.94
N GLY A 100 29.58 -22.26 -23.99
CA GLY A 100 30.91 -22.70 -23.57
C GLY A 100 30.91 -24.16 -23.11
N MET A 101 29.92 -24.56 -22.29
CA MET A 101 29.76 -25.94 -21.84
C MET A 101 29.50 -26.91 -23.01
N ARG A 102 28.65 -26.53 -23.97
CA ARG A 102 28.38 -27.37 -25.16
C ARG A 102 29.62 -27.55 -26.03
N ASP A 103 30.44 -26.51 -26.17
CA ASP A 103 31.67 -26.56 -26.95
C ASP A 103 32.74 -27.43 -26.27
N GLN A 104 32.83 -27.38 -24.94
CA GLN A 104 33.69 -28.29 -24.15
C GLN A 104 33.29 -29.76 -24.34
N ILE A 105 32.00 -30.09 -24.18
CA ILE A 105 31.48 -31.45 -24.40
C ILE A 105 31.79 -31.94 -25.82
N ARG A 106 31.65 -31.07 -26.82
CA ARG A 106 31.95 -31.41 -28.23
C ARG A 106 33.45 -31.59 -28.49
N ALA A 107 34.31 -30.88 -27.77
CA ALA A 107 35.76 -31.02 -27.89
C ALA A 107 36.23 -32.34 -27.25
N GLU A 108 35.72 -32.66 -26.05
CA GLU A 108 35.97 -33.94 -25.38
C GLU A 108 35.54 -35.14 -26.23
N ALA A 109 34.35 -35.08 -26.84
CA ALA A 109 33.84 -36.13 -27.71
C ALA A 109 34.60 -36.30 -29.05
N ARG A 110 35.44 -35.34 -29.45
CA ARG A 110 36.31 -35.44 -30.64
C ARG A 110 37.75 -35.84 -30.32
N GLY A 111 38.13 -35.81 -29.04
CA GLY A 111 39.45 -36.22 -28.55
C GLY A 111 39.50 -37.64 -27.98
N ALA A 112 38.34 -38.31 -27.85
CA ALA A 112 38.19 -39.73 -27.51
C ALA A 112 37.93 -40.56 -28.78
#